data_AF-A0A536L7C9-F1
#
_entry.id   AF-A0A536L7C9-F1
#
_cell.length_a   1.000
_cell.length_b   1.000
_cell.length_c   1.000
_cell.angle_alpha   90.00
_cell.angle_beta   90.00
_cell.angle_gamma   90.00
#
_symmetry.space_group_name_H-M   'P 1'
#
loop_
_entity.id
_entity.type
_entity.pdbx_description
1 polymer ?
#
loop_
_entity_poly.entity_id
_entity_poly.type
_entity_poly.pdbx_seq_one_letter_code
_entity_poly.pdbx_strand_id
1 'polypeptide(L)'
;MSEREPLRITRRTVLKWGALAAATPALSGLPLGVLASGDSVVLLWNAAALQGVRDSKLGPPMVARALAIVHTCIFDAWAAYDHHAVGTRFGGALRRPAGERTLANINTAISFAAYRAAVDLFPGDRASVFDPLMSRLGYDATNT
;
A
#
# COMPACT_ATOMS: atom_id res chain seq x y z
N MET A 1 31.17 -35.54 29.52
CA MET A 1 29.72 -35.70 29.73
C MET A 1 29.35 -34.78 30.89
N SER A 2 28.96 -33.54 30.61
CA SER A 2 28.76 -32.48 31.61
C SER A 2 27.33 -31.99 31.47
N GLU A 3 26.51 -32.28 32.47
CA GLU A 3 25.11 -31.92 32.57
C GLU A 3 24.96 -30.39 32.64
N ARG A 4 24.08 -29.83 31.80
CA ARG A 4 23.73 -28.40 31.80
C ARG A 4 22.52 -28.21 32.71
N GLU A 5 22.74 -27.53 33.83
CA GLU A 5 21.68 -27.10 34.76
C GLU A 5 20.72 -26.10 34.08
N PRO A 6 19.38 -26.24 34.21
CA PRO A 6 18.44 -25.35 33.55
C PRO A 6 18.27 -24.03 34.33
N LEU A 7 18.65 -22.93 33.70
CA LEU A 7 18.49 -21.56 34.22
C LEU A 7 17.01 -21.24 34.48
N ARG A 8 16.61 -21.21 35.76
CA ARG A 8 15.27 -20.79 36.19
C ARG A 8 15.12 -19.26 36.09
N ILE A 9 14.51 -18.79 35.01
CA ILE A 9 14.18 -17.38 34.83
C ILE A 9 13.00 -17.00 35.72
N THR A 10 13.26 -16.21 36.76
CA THR A 10 12.25 -15.70 37.70
C THR A 10 11.82 -14.28 37.35
N ARG A 11 10.53 -13.98 37.54
CA ARG A 11 9.79 -12.78 37.09
C ARG A 11 10.33 -11.40 37.54
N ARG A 12 11.39 -11.37 38.35
CA ARG A 12 11.98 -10.13 38.91
C ARG A 12 13.12 -9.53 38.06
N THR A 13 13.57 -10.23 37.01
CA THR A 13 14.65 -9.75 36.13
C THR A 13 14.18 -8.77 35.04
N VAL A 14 12.86 -8.64 34.84
CA VAL A 14 12.27 -7.79 33.77
C VAL A 14 12.33 -6.29 34.10
N LEU A 15 12.55 -5.92 35.37
CA LEU A 15 12.45 -4.51 35.80
C LEU A 15 13.78 -3.70 35.74
N LYS A 16 14.89 -4.28 35.28
CA LYS A 16 16.19 -3.57 35.18
C LYS A 16 16.62 -3.18 33.76
N TRP A 17 15.83 -3.51 32.74
CA TRP A 17 16.02 -3.05 31.36
C TRP A 17 14.98 -2.00 30.93
N GLY A 18 14.27 -1.41 31.91
CA GLY A 18 13.40 -0.27 31.71
C GLY A 18 14.21 1.01 31.55
N ALA A 19 14.89 1.18 30.43
CA ALA A 19 15.38 2.48 29.99
C ALA A 19 15.54 2.49 28.46
N LEU A 20 14.85 3.44 27.85
CA LEU A 20 15.02 3.93 26.47
C LEU A 20 14.31 3.14 25.34
N ALA A 21 13.01 3.38 25.21
CA ALA A 21 12.33 3.36 23.91
C ALA A 21 11.28 4.48 23.84
N ALA A 22 11.68 5.70 24.21
CA ALA A 22 10.97 6.91 23.81
C ALA A 22 11.50 7.36 22.44
N ALA A 23 11.14 6.59 21.42
CA ALA A 23 11.22 7.02 20.03
C ALA A 23 9.91 6.57 19.40
N THR A 24 8.87 7.37 19.60
CA THR A 24 7.76 7.40 18.63
C THR A 24 8.39 7.69 17.28
N PRO A 25 8.38 6.77 16.29
CA PRO A 25 8.47 7.26 14.94
C PRO A 25 7.15 8.01 14.76
N ALA A 26 7.22 9.34 14.70
CA ALA A 26 6.19 10.11 14.05
C ALA A 26 6.16 9.60 12.61
N LEU A 27 5.34 8.57 12.42
CA LEU A 27 4.73 8.13 11.18
C LEU A 27 4.55 9.25 10.17
N SER A 28 4.06 10.36 10.72
CA SER A 28 3.02 11.28 10.25
C SER A 28 3.42 12.26 9.16
N GLY A 29 4.50 12.01 8.44
CA GLY A 29 4.90 12.95 7.39
C GLY A 29 6.07 12.46 6.57
N LEU A 30 6.03 11.22 6.07
CA LEU A 30 6.84 10.93 4.90
C LEU A 30 6.28 11.81 3.78
N PRO A 31 7.01 12.85 3.32
CA PRO A 31 6.57 13.52 2.13
C PRO A 31 6.51 12.46 1.05
N LEU A 32 5.41 12.38 0.30
CA LEU A 32 5.28 11.57 -0.91
C LEU A 32 6.38 11.85 -1.95
N GLY A 33 7.31 12.79 -1.68
CA GLY A 33 8.53 13.05 -2.44
C GLY A 33 9.78 12.26 -1.99
N VAL A 34 9.71 11.37 -0.99
CA VAL A 34 10.83 10.45 -0.66
C VAL A 34 10.89 9.24 -1.61
N LEU A 35 9.84 9.03 -2.41
CA LEU A 35 9.85 7.97 -3.40
C LEU A 35 10.59 8.48 -4.65
N ALA A 36 11.76 7.89 -4.91
CA ALA A 36 12.69 8.29 -5.95
C ALA A 36 12.15 7.93 -7.34
N SER A 37 12.72 8.53 -8.41
CA SER A 37 12.34 8.33 -9.82
C SER A 37 12.47 6.89 -10.36
N GLY A 38 12.73 5.90 -9.50
CA GLY A 38 12.76 4.46 -9.81
C GLY A 38 11.83 3.61 -8.94
N ASP A 39 10.98 4.22 -8.09
CA ASP A 39 10.08 3.46 -7.24
C ASP A 39 8.88 2.90 -8.01
N SER A 40 8.50 1.67 -7.66
CA SER A 40 7.32 1.01 -8.21
C SER A 40 6.07 1.87 -7.97
N VAL A 41 5.24 2.02 -9.00
CA VAL A 41 3.93 2.70 -8.92
C VAL A 41 3.08 2.17 -7.76
N VAL A 42 3.22 0.90 -7.42
CA VAL A 42 2.52 0.28 -6.28
C VAL A 42 2.97 0.90 -4.94
N LEU A 43 4.25 1.22 -4.77
CA LEU A 43 4.77 1.85 -3.55
C LEU A 43 4.25 3.29 -3.40
N LEU A 44 4.17 4.02 -4.52
CA LEU A 44 3.57 5.36 -4.55
C LEU A 44 2.10 5.34 -4.12
N TRP A 45 1.31 4.41 -4.66
CA TRP A 45 -0.09 4.24 -4.27
C TRP A 45 -0.28 3.74 -2.85
N ASN A 46 0.59 2.86 -2.37
CA ASN A 46 0.58 2.44 -0.97
C ASN A 46 0.87 3.62 -0.02
N ALA A 47 1.88 4.44 -0.33
CA ALA A 47 2.18 5.63 0.46
C ALA A 47 1.00 6.63 0.47
N ALA A 48 0.35 6.83 -0.68
CA ALA A 48 -0.84 7.68 -0.78
C ALA A 48 -2.03 7.13 0.02
N ALA A 49 -2.28 5.82 -0.05
CA ALA A 49 -3.34 5.18 0.73
C ALA A 49 -3.06 5.27 2.25
N LEU A 50 -1.80 5.10 2.66
CA LEU A 50 -1.38 5.28 4.06
C LEU A 50 -1.52 6.73 4.52
N GLN A 51 -1.34 7.70 3.63
CA GLN A 51 -1.63 9.10 3.95
C GLN A 51 -3.13 9.28 4.18
N GLY A 52 -3.98 8.77 3.28
CA GLY A 52 -5.43 8.85 3.48
C GLY A 52 -5.94 8.15 4.75
N VAL A 53 -5.29 7.05 5.15
CA VAL A 53 -5.55 6.38 6.45
C VAL A 53 -5.22 7.27 7.65
N ARG A 54 -4.21 8.13 7.57
CA ARG A 54 -3.83 9.00 8.69
C ARG A 54 -4.78 10.17 8.82
N ASP A 55 -5.25 10.67 7.69
CA ASP A 55 -6.15 11.82 7.61
C ASP A 55 -7.60 11.38 7.91
N SER A 56 -7.95 10.15 7.54
CA SER A 56 -9.22 9.50 7.87
C SER A 56 -9.16 8.85 9.25
N LYS A 57 -9.87 9.39 10.24
CA LYS A 57 -9.92 8.89 11.64
C LYS A 57 -10.62 7.51 11.79
N LEU A 58 -10.22 6.52 10.99
CA LEU A 58 -10.79 5.19 10.93
C LEU A 58 -10.26 4.31 12.07
N GLY A 59 -11.11 3.43 12.60
CA GLY A 59 -10.68 2.41 13.55
C GLY A 59 -9.78 1.34 12.89
N PRO A 60 -8.96 0.61 13.67
CA PRO A 60 -8.02 -0.38 13.14
C PRO A 60 -8.59 -1.41 12.14
N PRO A 61 -9.77 -2.03 12.35
CA PRO A 61 -10.31 -2.99 11.37
C PRO A 61 -10.75 -2.32 10.06
N MET A 62 -11.18 -1.05 10.13
CA MET A 62 -11.59 -0.30 8.95
C MET A 62 -10.40 0.10 8.08
N VAL A 63 -9.29 0.48 8.72
CA VAL A 63 -8.02 0.73 8.02
C VAL A 63 -7.55 -0.52 7.27
N ALA A 64 -7.54 -1.68 7.94
CA ALA A 64 -7.14 -2.93 7.31
C ALA A 64 -8.02 -3.28 6.10
N ARG A 65 -9.35 -3.11 6.24
CA ARG A 65 -10.29 -3.31 5.13
C ARG A 65 -10.03 -2.36 3.97
N ALA A 66 -9.82 -1.07 4.24
CA ALA A 66 -9.59 -0.07 3.20
C ALA A 66 -8.32 -0.39 2.41
N LEU A 67 -7.20 -0.67 3.09
CA LEU A 67 -5.95 -1.05 2.43
C LEU A 67 -6.09 -2.36 1.64
N ALA A 68 -6.82 -3.35 2.18
CA ALA A 68 -7.07 -4.60 1.46
C ALA A 68 -7.85 -4.38 0.15
N ILE A 69 -8.87 -3.51 0.17
CA ILE A 69 -9.63 -3.17 -1.03
C ILE A 69 -8.74 -2.50 -2.08
N VAL A 70 -7.97 -1.47 -1.70
CA VAL A 70 -7.07 -0.76 -2.63
C VAL A 70 -6.08 -1.74 -3.29
N HIS A 71 -5.42 -2.59 -2.49
CA HIS A 71 -4.43 -3.52 -3.02
C HIS A 71 -5.05 -4.66 -3.84
N THR A 72 -6.28 -5.08 -3.54
CA THR A 72 -7.01 -6.05 -4.36
C THR A 72 -7.34 -5.45 -5.73
N CYS A 73 -7.77 -4.19 -5.79
CA CYS A 73 -8.02 -3.49 -7.05
C CYS A 73 -6.72 -3.35 -7.89
N ILE A 74 -5.60 -3.03 -7.24
CA ILE A 74 -4.28 -2.98 -7.88
C ILE A 74 -3.89 -4.35 -8.44
N PHE A 75 -4.05 -5.41 -7.65
CA PHE A 75 -3.73 -6.77 -8.08
C PHE A 75 -4.58 -7.21 -9.26
N ASP A 76 -5.90 -6.99 -9.21
CA ASP A 76 -6.80 -7.36 -10.29
C ASP A 76 -6.47 -6.61 -11.59
N ALA A 77 -6.07 -5.34 -11.50
CA ALA A 77 -5.62 -4.55 -12.66
C ALA A 77 -4.31 -5.09 -13.24
N TRP A 78 -3.33 -5.42 -12.40
CA TRP A 78 -2.07 -6.02 -12.84
C TRP A 78 -2.26 -7.42 -13.44
N ALA A 79 -3.13 -8.25 -12.85
CA ALA A 79 -3.37 -9.62 -13.28
C ALA A 79 -3.89 -9.72 -14.73
N ALA A 80 -4.59 -8.69 -15.22
CA ALA A 80 -5.00 -8.59 -16.62
C ALA A 80 -3.81 -8.57 -17.59
N TYR A 81 -2.64 -8.11 -17.15
CA TYR A 81 -1.43 -8.02 -17.99
C TYR A 81 -0.45 -9.16 -17.74
N ASP A 82 -0.71 -10.05 -16.78
CA ASP A 82 0.14 -11.21 -16.56
C ASP A 82 -0.34 -12.43 -17.36
N HIS A 83 0.62 -13.31 -17.68
CA HIS A 83 0.38 -14.54 -18.42
C HIS A 83 -0.40 -15.60 -17.63
N HIS A 84 -0.21 -15.68 -16.31
CA HIS A 84 -0.76 -16.73 -15.48
C HIS A 84 -1.67 -16.22 -14.35
N ALA A 85 -1.46 -14.99 -13.87
CA ALA A 85 -2.21 -14.46 -12.75
C ALA A 85 -3.71 -14.40 -13.04
N VAL A 86 -4.51 -14.75 -12.04
CA VAL A 86 -5.97 -14.80 -12.12
C VAL A 86 -6.51 -13.74 -11.16
N GLY A 87 -7.24 -12.76 -11.68
CA GLY A 87 -7.86 -11.72 -10.88
C GLY A 87 -8.94 -12.29 -9.96
N THR A 88 -9.12 -11.68 -8.81
CA THR A 88 -10.05 -12.13 -7.77
C THR A 88 -11.52 -11.99 -8.19
N ARG A 89 -11.88 -10.92 -8.92
CA ARG A 89 -13.27 -10.71 -9.39
C ARG A 89 -13.57 -11.28 -10.76
N PHE A 90 -12.70 -11.00 -11.74
CA PHE A 90 -12.98 -11.31 -13.16
C PHE A 90 -12.17 -12.50 -13.68
N GLY A 91 -11.43 -13.19 -12.82
CA GLY A 91 -10.59 -14.30 -13.23
C GLY A 91 -9.58 -13.89 -14.31
N GLY A 92 -9.49 -14.71 -15.37
CA GLY A 92 -8.67 -14.42 -16.56
C GLY A 92 -9.42 -13.69 -17.68
N ALA A 93 -10.68 -13.28 -17.49
CA ALA A 93 -11.53 -12.77 -18.56
C ALA A 93 -11.04 -11.46 -19.17
N LEU A 94 -10.34 -10.63 -18.38
CA LEU A 94 -9.81 -9.32 -18.81
C LEU A 94 -8.37 -9.39 -19.35
N ARG A 95 -7.83 -10.59 -19.58
CA ARG A 95 -6.42 -10.75 -19.94
C ARG A 95 -6.09 -10.07 -21.27
N ARG A 96 -5.07 -9.21 -21.25
CA ARG A 96 -4.58 -8.45 -22.41
C ARG A 96 -3.65 -9.30 -23.28
N PRO A 97 -3.63 -9.06 -24.60
CA PRO A 97 -2.71 -9.73 -25.52
C PRO A 97 -1.26 -9.38 -25.21
N ALA A 98 -0.31 -10.23 -25.61
CA ALA A 98 1.10 -10.09 -25.24
C ALA A 98 1.71 -8.73 -25.65
N GLY A 99 1.34 -8.19 -26.82
CA GLY A 99 1.83 -6.89 -27.30
C GLY A 99 1.39 -5.70 -26.45
N GLU A 100 0.36 -5.85 -25.62
CA GLU A 100 -0.13 -4.79 -24.73
C GLU A 100 0.41 -4.92 -23.30
N ARG A 101 1.18 -5.97 -22.98
CA ARG A 101 1.76 -6.21 -21.65
C ARG A 101 3.03 -5.42 -21.43
N THR A 102 2.96 -4.13 -21.71
CA THR A 102 4.06 -3.19 -21.50
C THR A 102 4.02 -2.63 -20.08
N LEU A 103 5.19 -2.25 -19.55
CA LEU A 103 5.26 -1.62 -18.24
C LEU A 103 4.42 -0.34 -18.16
N ALA A 104 4.38 0.43 -19.25
CA ALA A 104 3.55 1.63 -19.34
C ALA A 104 2.06 1.31 -19.17
N ASN A 105 1.53 0.32 -19.88
CA ASN A 105 0.13 -0.07 -19.78
C ASN A 105 -0.21 -0.64 -18.40
N ILE A 106 0.69 -1.44 -17.83
CA ILE A 106 0.57 -1.99 -16.48
C ILE A 106 0.49 -0.85 -15.45
N ASN A 107 1.43 0.10 -15.50
CA ASN A 107 1.48 1.23 -14.58
C ASN A 107 0.24 2.11 -14.69
N THR A 108 -0.26 2.33 -15.91
CA THR A 108 -1.52 3.06 -16.15
C THR A 108 -2.69 2.32 -15.53
N ALA A 109 -2.87 1.03 -15.82
CA ALA A 109 -3.97 0.24 -15.30
C ALA A 109 -3.97 0.16 -13.76
N ILE A 110 -2.81 -0.08 -13.16
CA ILE A 110 -2.63 -0.07 -11.70
C ILE A 110 -3.02 1.30 -11.13
N SER A 111 -2.58 2.39 -11.76
CA SER A 111 -2.83 3.74 -11.22
C SER A 111 -4.29 4.12 -11.25
N PHE A 112 -5.01 3.85 -12.35
CA PHE A 112 -6.45 4.11 -12.41
C PHE A 112 -7.24 3.23 -11.44
N ALA A 113 -6.88 1.96 -11.28
CA ALA A 113 -7.54 1.07 -10.33
C ALA A 113 -7.31 1.52 -8.88
N ALA A 114 -6.08 1.89 -8.53
CA ALA A 114 -5.73 2.41 -7.22
C ALA A 114 -6.45 3.73 -6.93
N TYR A 115 -6.44 4.67 -7.89
CA TYR A 115 -7.10 5.97 -7.78
C TYR A 115 -8.59 5.81 -7.46
N ARG A 116 -9.31 5.01 -8.25
CA ARG A 116 -10.75 4.81 -8.07
C ARG A 116 -11.08 4.21 -6.70
N ALA A 117 -10.32 3.20 -6.27
CA ALA A 117 -10.50 2.59 -4.96
C ALA A 117 -10.16 3.56 -3.81
N ALA A 118 -9.07 4.31 -3.94
CA ALA A 118 -8.61 5.25 -2.92
C ALA A 118 -9.57 6.43 -2.75
N VAL A 119 -10.09 7.00 -3.84
CA VAL A 119 -11.08 8.09 -3.81
C VAL A 119 -12.40 7.64 -3.18
N ASP A 120 -12.83 6.40 -3.45
CA ASP A 120 -14.05 5.84 -2.85
C ASP A 120 -13.91 5.65 -1.33
N LEU A 121 -12.73 5.21 -0.87
CA LEU A 121 -12.47 4.93 0.55
C LEU A 121 -12.08 6.16 1.36
N PHE A 122 -11.36 7.11 0.75
CA PHE A 122 -10.80 8.30 1.39
C PHE A 122 -11.16 9.57 0.59
N PRO A 123 -12.45 9.92 0.47
CA PRO A 123 -12.89 11.02 -0.39
C PRO A 123 -12.33 12.38 0.03
N GLY A 124 -11.97 12.56 1.32
CA GLY A 124 -11.35 13.78 1.82
C GLY A 124 -9.98 14.08 1.23
N ASP A 125 -9.26 13.05 0.79
CA ASP A 125 -7.87 13.16 0.31
C ASP A 125 -7.75 13.12 -1.22
N ARG A 126 -8.90 13.12 -1.93
CA ARG A 126 -8.94 13.16 -3.39
C ARG A 126 -8.13 14.31 -3.95
N ALA A 127 -8.48 15.54 -3.58
CA ALA A 127 -7.87 16.74 -4.14
C ALA A 127 -6.46 17.02 -3.61
N SER A 128 -6.16 16.60 -2.38
CA SER A 128 -4.91 16.89 -1.69
C SER A 128 -3.81 15.85 -1.92
N VAL A 129 -4.18 14.58 -2.14
CA VAL A 129 -3.23 13.46 -2.22
C VAL A 129 -3.33 12.73 -3.56
N PHE A 130 -4.54 12.31 -3.97
CA PHE A 130 -4.70 11.39 -5.10
C PHE A 130 -4.64 12.06 -6.48
N ASP A 131 -5.33 13.19 -6.68
CA ASP A 131 -5.29 13.96 -7.93
C ASP A 131 -3.87 14.48 -8.23
N PRO A 132 -3.10 14.99 -7.23
CA PRO A 132 -1.70 15.35 -7.44
C PRO A 132 -0.81 14.16 -7.80
N LEU A 133 -1.08 12.96 -7.24
CA LEU A 133 -0.32 11.76 -7.59
C LEU A 133 -0.60 11.33 -9.04
N MET A 134 -1.86 11.33 -9.48
CA MET A 134 -2.22 11.08 -10.88
C MET A 134 -1.51 12.07 -11.81
N SER A 135 -1.54 13.36 -11.47
CA SER A 135 -0.87 14.41 -12.23
C SER A 135 0.64 14.20 -12.30
N ARG A 136 1.28 13.81 -11.19
CA ARG A 136 2.72 13.50 -11.13
C ARG A 136 3.10 12.31 -12.02
N LEU A 137 2.23 11.31 -12.10
CA LEU A 137 2.41 10.14 -12.94
C LEU A 137 2.08 10.42 -14.42
N GLY A 138 1.60 11.63 -14.75
CA GLY A 138 1.24 12.02 -16.12
C GLY A 138 -0.13 11.53 -16.57
N TYR A 139 -1.01 11.18 -15.64
CA TYR A 139 -2.35 10.67 -15.92
C TYR A 139 -3.42 11.73 -15.67
N ASP A 140 -4.45 11.73 -16.52
CA ASP A 140 -5.64 12.56 -16.35
C ASP A 140 -6.66 11.85 -15.44
N ALA A 141 -6.87 12.38 -14.24
CA ALA A 141 -7.82 11.86 -13.26
C ALA A 141 -9.30 12.00 -13.68
N THR A 142 -9.60 12.77 -14.74
CA THR A 142 -10.94 12.92 -15.31
C THR A 142 -11.28 11.87 -16.37
N ASN A 143 -10.29 11.07 -16.80
CA ASN A 143 -10.51 9.99 -17.75
C ASN A 143 -11.19 8.81 -17.03
N THR A 144 -12.46 8.55 -17.39
CA THR A 144 -13.36 7.57 -16.74
C THR A 144 -13.49 6.26 -17.50
#